data_AF-A0AAW3K315-F1
#
_entry.id   AF-A0AAW3K315-F1
#
_cell.length_a   1.000
_cell.length_b   1.000
_cell.length_c   1.000
_cell.angle_alpha   90.00
_cell.angle_beta   90.00
_cell.angle_gamma   90.00
#
_symmetry.space_group_name_H-M   'P 1'
#
loop_
_entity.id
_entity.type
_entity.pdbx_description
1 polymer ?
#
loop_
_entity_poly.entity_id
_entity_poly.type
_entity_poly.pdbx_seq_one_letter_code
_entity_poly.pdbx_strand_id
1 'polypeptide(L)'
;MAYSSSSYAEQIHRTVAKIGQFSVIQQTCDEDANYHCDFVLYEGDDYRLPLVMDWERGLNVENQTEDFLHLSYGYTFNVHHSLFISKAGIVQALDNVVAVDENTGCIARFELKDVPTIIFQKVFTAKVLNKIQLQPEQYPKIESVSVDAFQYFSDMEFDGNGGFHYCYKNKNGEDQAVLIMHPCDV
;
A
#
# COMPACT_ATOMS: atom_id res chain seq x y z
N MET A 1 -37.85 -1.61 -27.10
CA MET A 1 -36.64 -2.44 -27.05
C MET A 1 -36.06 -2.28 -25.66
N ALA A 2 -36.08 -3.33 -24.84
CA ALA A 2 -35.39 -3.34 -23.57
C ALA A 2 -33.98 -3.86 -23.82
N TYR A 3 -32.96 -3.05 -23.54
CA TYR A 3 -31.59 -3.54 -23.46
C TYR A 3 -31.46 -4.27 -22.12
N SER A 4 -31.56 -5.59 -22.11
CA SER A 4 -31.03 -6.37 -20.99
C SER A 4 -29.52 -6.52 -21.21
N SER A 5 -28.72 -5.61 -20.67
CA SER A 5 -27.32 -5.90 -20.42
C SER A 5 -27.26 -6.80 -19.19
N SER A 6 -27.35 -8.10 -19.42
CA SER A 6 -26.97 -9.09 -18.43
C SER A 6 -25.44 -9.16 -18.44
N SER A 7 -24.78 -8.39 -17.57
CA SER A 7 -23.35 -8.61 -17.30
C SER A 7 -23.23 -9.93 -16.54
N TYR A 8 -22.76 -10.96 -17.23
CA TYR A 8 -22.51 -12.25 -16.58
C TYR A 8 -21.12 -12.19 -15.93
N ALA A 9 -21.07 -12.09 -14.61
CA ALA A 9 -19.81 -12.24 -13.90
C ALA A 9 -19.30 -13.69 -14.05
N GLU A 10 -18.06 -13.86 -14.50
CA GLU A 10 -17.44 -15.18 -14.64
C GLU A 10 -16.84 -15.61 -13.29
N GLN A 11 -17.19 -16.83 -12.85
CA GLN A 11 -16.66 -17.40 -11.60
C GLN A 11 -15.28 -18.03 -11.83
N ILE A 12 -14.26 -17.20 -12.00
CA ILE A 12 -12.87 -17.64 -12.09
C ILE A 12 -12.39 -17.97 -10.69
N HIS A 13 -11.90 -19.18 -10.42
CA HIS A 13 -11.30 -19.55 -9.13
C HIS A 13 -9.80 -19.75 -9.28
N ARG A 14 -9.03 -18.65 -9.26
CA ARG A 14 -7.58 -18.68 -9.45
C ARG A 14 -6.86 -18.28 -8.17
N THR A 15 -5.95 -19.14 -7.70
CA THR A 15 -5.01 -18.77 -6.63
C THR A 15 -3.98 -17.78 -7.18
N VAL A 16 -3.92 -16.58 -6.59
CA VAL A 16 -2.98 -15.52 -7.00
C VAL A 16 -1.79 -15.38 -6.05
N ALA A 17 -1.95 -15.79 -4.78
CA ALA A 17 -0.86 -15.81 -3.80
C ALA A 17 -1.10 -16.87 -2.72
N LYS A 18 -0.04 -17.32 -2.05
CA LYS A 18 -0.12 -18.30 -0.96
C LYS A 18 0.97 -18.05 0.09
N ILE A 19 0.61 -18.07 1.37
CA ILE A 19 1.53 -17.98 2.51
C ILE A 19 1.09 -18.93 3.63
N GLY A 20 1.92 -19.92 3.98
CA GLY A 20 1.55 -20.95 4.96
C GLY A 20 0.25 -21.68 4.55
N GLN A 21 -0.75 -21.64 5.44
CA GLN A 21 -2.09 -22.19 5.18
C GLN A 21 -3.06 -21.21 4.48
N PHE A 22 -2.60 -19.98 4.24
CA PHE A 22 -3.42 -18.93 3.68
C PHE A 22 -3.25 -18.85 2.16
N SER A 23 -4.35 -18.68 1.43
CA SER A 23 -4.36 -18.52 -0.02
C SER A 23 -5.23 -17.32 -0.40
N VAL A 24 -4.76 -16.51 -1.34
CA VAL A 24 -5.58 -15.44 -1.93
C VAL A 24 -6.15 -15.97 -3.24
N ILE A 25 -7.47 -15.98 -3.34
CA ILE A 25 -8.19 -16.51 -4.49
C ILE A 25 -8.95 -15.36 -5.15
N GLN A 26 -8.72 -15.19 -6.44
CA GLN A 26 -9.52 -14.40 -7.36
C GLN A 26 -10.77 -15.24 -7.69
N GLN A 27 -11.98 -14.74 -7.43
CA GLN A 27 -13.22 -15.55 -7.47
C GLN A 27 -14.31 -15.11 -8.47
N THR A 28 -14.48 -13.82 -8.67
CA THR A 28 -15.55 -13.27 -9.52
C THR A 28 -14.94 -12.15 -10.33
N CYS A 29 -14.97 -12.25 -11.65
CA CYS A 29 -14.40 -11.27 -12.56
C CYS A 29 -15.43 -10.87 -13.63
N ASP A 30 -15.36 -9.62 -14.11
CA ASP A 30 -16.14 -9.18 -15.27
C ASP A 30 -15.55 -9.74 -16.59
N GLU A 31 -16.39 -9.87 -17.63
CA GLU A 31 -16.07 -10.46 -18.94
C GLU A 31 -14.96 -9.69 -19.68
N ASP A 32 -14.80 -8.38 -19.40
CA ASP A 32 -13.83 -7.49 -20.05
C ASP A 32 -12.39 -7.57 -19.47
N ALA A 33 -12.05 -8.72 -18.88
CA ALA A 33 -10.71 -9.17 -18.48
C ALA A 33 -10.14 -8.53 -17.20
N ASN A 34 -9.70 -9.38 -16.25
CA ASN A 34 -8.66 -9.19 -15.21
C ASN A 34 -8.59 -7.89 -14.36
N TYR A 35 -9.37 -6.85 -14.63
CA TYR A 35 -9.27 -5.53 -13.99
C TYR A 35 -10.27 -5.37 -12.83
N HIS A 36 -11.37 -6.11 -12.87
CA HIS A 36 -12.46 -6.02 -11.91
C HIS A 36 -12.73 -7.40 -11.34
N CYS A 37 -12.07 -7.72 -10.22
CA CYS A 37 -12.23 -9.02 -9.58
C CYS A 37 -12.32 -8.93 -8.06
N ASP A 38 -13.14 -9.80 -7.48
CA ASP A 38 -13.16 -10.02 -6.04
C ASP A 38 -11.97 -10.89 -5.62
N PHE A 39 -11.25 -10.45 -4.58
CA PHE A 39 -10.14 -11.17 -3.98
C PHE A 39 -10.47 -11.57 -2.55
N VAL A 40 -10.38 -12.87 -2.27
CA VAL A 40 -10.76 -13.46 -0.99
C VAL A 40 -9.57 -14.19 -0.38
N LEU A 41 -9.33 -13.95 0.91
CA LEU A 41 -8.38 -14.70 1.71
C LEU A 41 -9.04 -15.96 2.25
N TYR A 42 -8.39 -17.08 2.02
CA TYR A 42 -8.74 -18.39 2.54
C TYR A 42 -7.73 -18.81 3.58
N GLU A 43 -8.20 -19.35 4.71
CA GLU A 43 -7.40 -20.12 5.66
C GLU A 43 -7.82 -21.59 5.57
N GLY A 44 -7.04 -22.41 4.86
CA GLY A 44 -7.49 -23.74 4.46
C GLY A 44 -8.78 -23.71 3.62
N ASP A 45 -9.69 -24.66 3.85
CA ASP A 45 -10.95 -24.76 3.11
C ASP A 45 -12.13 -24.04 3.78
N ASP A 46 -12.00 -23.65 5.06
CA ASP A 46 -13.14 -23.40 5.95
C ASP A 46 -13.36 -21.91 6.29
N TYR A 47 -12.32 -21.08 6.34
CA TYR A 47 -12.47 -19.67 6.71
C TYR A 47 -12.15 -18.74 5.54
N ARG A 48 -13.06 -17.80 5.28
CA ARG A 48 -13.01 -16.85 4.17
C ARG A 48 -13.16 -15.43 4.70
N LEU A 49 -12.19 -14.59 4.38
CA LEU A 49 -12.25 -13.16 4.61
C LEU A 49 -12.18 -12.44 3.27
N PRO A 50 -13.22 -11.71 2.85
CA PRO A 50 -13.12 -10.86 1.68
C PRO A 50 -12.03 -9.80 1.91
N LEU A 51 -11.01 -9.77 1.05
CA LEU A 51 -9.90 -8.82 1.18
C LEU A 51 -10.19 -7.53 0.43
N VAL A 52 -10.70 -7.67 -0.78
CA VAL A 52 -11.13 -6.56 -1.63
C VAL A 52 -12.49 -6.95 -2.19
N MET A 53 -13.52 -6.23 -1.73
CA MET A 53 -14.88 -6.27 -2.28
C MET A 53 -15.13 -4.94 -2.97
N ASP A 54 -14.37 -4.65 -4.02
CA ASP A 54 -14.50 -3.41 -4.76
C ASP A 54 -14.10 -3.65 -6.20
N TRP A 55 -15.06 -3.40 -7.09
CA TRP A 55 -14.93 -3.67 -8.50
C TRP A 55 -13.91 -2.73 -9.15
N GLU A 56 -13.70 -1.52 -8.61
CA GLU A 56 -12.83 -0.53 -9.24
C GLU A 56 -11.34 -0.65 -8.86
N ARG A 57 -10.99 -1.49 -7.87
CA ARG A 57 -9.64 -1.52 -7.28
C ARG A 57 -8.98 -2.90 -7.45
N GLY A 58 -8.13 -3.03 -8.46
CA GLY A 58 -7.30 -4.23 -8.66
C GLY A 58 -6.35 -4.51 -7.48
N LEU A 59 -5.99 -5.79 -7.30
CA LEU A 59 -5.03 -6.27 -6.31
C LEU A 59 -3.71 -6.65 -7.00
N ASN A 60 -2.58 -6.19 -6.48
CA ASN A 60 -1.25 -6.62 -6.89
C ASN A 60 -0.58 -7.42 -5.77
N VAL A 61 0.19 -8.43 -6.18
CA VAL A 61 1.14 -9.11 -5.29
C VAL A 61 2.45 -8.35 -5.41
N GLU A 62 2.77 -7.57 -4.39
CA GLU A 62 4.01 -6.77 -4.37
C GLU A 62 5.20 -7.64 -3.99
N ASN A 63 5.07 -8.37 -2.87
CA ASN A 63 6.14 -9.24 -2.37
C ASN A 63 5.59 -10.48 -1.66
N GLN A 64 6.34 -11.58 -1.75
CA GLN A 64 6.08 -12.80 -1.01
C GLN A 64 7.39 -13.38 -0.46
N THR A 65 7.53 -13.37 0.85
CA THR A 65 8.66 -13.99 1.58
C THR A 65 8.24 -15.33 2.19
N GLU A 66 9.16 -16.01 2.90
CA GLU A 66 8.81 -17.19 3.69
C GLU A 66 7.89 -16.87 4.88
N ASP A 67 7.92 -15.63 5.36
CA ASP A 67 7.26 -15.21 6.61
C ASP A 67 6.00 -14.39 6.39
N PHE A 68 5.89 -13.67 5.27
CA PHE A 68 4.71 -12.85 4.97
C PHE A 68 4.46 -12.63 3.48
N LEU A 69 3.21 -12.31 3.18
CA LEU A 69 2.70 -11.86 1.90
C LEU A 69 2.33 -10.38 2.00
N HIS A 70 2.75 -9.57 1.04
CA HIS A 70 2.37 -8.16 0.88
C HIS A 70 1.60 -7.98 -0.42
N LEU A 71 0.38 -7.46 -0.28
CA LEU A 71 -0.52 -7.14 -1.37
C LEU A 71 -0.78 -5.63 -1.37
N SER A 72 -0.95 -5.04 -2.55
CA SER A 72 -1.41 -3.66 -2.69
C SER A 72 -2.74 -3.60 -3.45
N TYR A 73 -3.56 -2.58 -3.15
CA TYR A 73 -4.79 -2.30 -3.89
C TYR A 73 -5.17 -0.82 -3.82
N GLY A 74 -5.87 -0.33 -4.84
CA GLY A 74 -6.32 1.06 -4.98
C GLY A 74 -5.16 2.04 -5.18
N TYR A 75 -5.02 2.59 -6.38
CA TYR A 75 -3.97 3.55 -6.73
C TYR A 75 -4.52 4.99 -6.77
N THR A 76 -3.97 5.87 -5.93
CA THR A 76 -4.01 7.32 -6.16
C THR A 76 -2.66 7.91 -5.80
N PHE A 77 -1.93 8.47 -6.77
CA PHE A 77 -0.72 9.27 -6.54
C PHE A 77 0.35 8.63 -5.62
N ASN A 78 1.02 7.58 -6.12
CA ASN A 78 2.13 6.86 -5.44
C ASN A 78 1.81 6.25 -4.07
N VAL A 79 0.57 6.35 -3.58
CA VAL A 79 0.10 5.63 -2.41
C VAL A 79 -0.88 4.54 -2.79
N HIS A 80 -0.81 3.48 -2.00
CA HIS A 80 -1.70 2.34 -2.11
C HIS A 80 -2.17 1.90 -0.72
N HIS A 81 -3.29 1.22 -0.69
CA HIS A 81 -3.64 0.40 0.46
C HIS A 81 -2.78 -0.86 0.41
N SER A 82 -2.12 -1.18 1.52
CA SER A 82 -1.34 -2.40 1.66
C SER A 82 -2.01 -3.36 2.61
N LEU A 83 -2.00 -4.64 2.26
CA LEU A 83 -2.37 -5.73 3.14
C LEU A 83 -1.15 -6.64 3.35
N PHE A 84 -0.78 -6.84 4.61
CA PHE A 84 0.27 -7.77 5.02
C PHE A 84 -0.35 -8.96 5.73
N ILE A 85 0.04 -10.16 5.32
CA ILE A 85 -0.47 -11.41 5.87
C ILE A 85 0.73 -12.26 6.28
N SER A 86 0.90 -12.50 7.58
CA SER A 86 1.97 -13.37 8.07
C SER A 86 1.63 -14.84 7.89
N LYS A 87 2.64 -15.68 7.82
CA LYS A 87 2.49 -17.15 7.83
C LYS A 87 1.73 -17.67 9.06
N ALA A 88 1.76 -16.93 10.17
CA ALA A 88 1.03 -17.24 11.40
C ALA A 88 -0.43 -16.73 11.40
N GLY A 89 -0.90 -16.10 10.32
CA GLY A 89 -2.27 -15.61 10.20
C GLY A 89 -2.51 -14.22 10.77
N ILE A 90 -1.45 -13.47 11.06
CA ILE A 90 -1.61 -12.05 11.44
C ILE A 90 -1.88 -11.26 10.18
N VAL A 91 -3.01 -10.56 10.14
CA VAL A 91 -3.39 -9.67 9.04
C VAL A 91 -3.24 -8.22 9.50
N GLN A 92 -2.50 -7.42 8.74
CA GLN A 92 -2.35 -5.98 8.96
C GLN A 92 -2.71 -5.23 7.67
N ALA A 93 -3.76 -4.43 7.72
CA ALA A 93 -4.10 -3.49 6.65
C ALA A 93 -3.56 -2.10 6.99
N LEU A 94 -2.93 -1.43 6.03
CA LEU A 94 -2.42 -0.08 6.17
C LEU A 94 -2.81 0.77 4.96
N ASP A 95 -3.33 1.96 5.24
CA ASP A 95 -3.62 2.96 4.21
C ASP A 95 -2.43 3.91 4.01
N ASN A 96 -2.38 4.51 2.82
CA ASN A 96 -1.40 5.52 2.43
C ASN A 96 0.06 5.03 2.51
N VAL A 97 0.30 3.75 2.22
CA VAL A 97 1.66 3.21 2.12
C VAL A 97 2.33 3.78 0.88
N VAL A 98 3.54 4.32 1.05
CA VAL A 98 4.34 4.89 -0.06
C VAL A 98 5.38 3.91 -0.54
N ALA A 99 6.02 3.19 0.39
CA ALA A 99 7.09 2.26 0.08
C ALA A 99 7.22 1.22 1.20
N VAL A 100 7.73 0.05 0.82
CA VAL A 100 8.05 -1.04 1.72
C VAL A 100 9.46 -1.53 1.38
N ASP A 101 10.31 -1.62 2.39
CA ASP A 101 11.58 -2.33 2.30
C ASP A 101 11.32 -3.82 2.52
N GLU A 102 11.34 -4.57 1.43
CA GLU A 102 11.09 -6.01 1.42
C GLU A 102 12.08 -6.80 2.28
N ASN A 103 13.32 -6.34 2.38
CA ASN A 103 14.38 -7.05 3.10
C ASN A 103 14.23 -6.88 4.61
N THR A 104 13.87 -5.67 5.05
CA THR A 104 13.82 -5.34 6.48
C THR A 104 12.40 -5.30 7.03
N GLY A 105 11.38 -5.38 6.18
CA GLY A 105 9.99 -5.16 6.54
C GLY A 105 9.76 -3.74 7.08
N CYS A 106 10.55 -2.76 6.66
CA CYS A 106 10.31 -1.36 7.01
C CYS A 106 9.23 -0.79 6.09
N ILE A 107 8.24 -0.12 6.66
CA ILE A 107 7.14 0.51 5.92
C ILE A 107 7.26 2.01 6.10
N ALA A 108 7.22 2.73 4.99
CA ALA A 108 6.97 4.16 4.95
C ALA A 108 5.51 4.41 4.55
N ARG A 109 4.79 5.25 5.30
CA ARG A 109 3.40 5.62 4.97
C ARG A 109 3.10 7.06 5.35
N PHE A 110 2.13 7.67 4.68
CA PHE A 110 1.65 8.98 5.07
C PHE A 110 0.64 8.93 6.22
N GLU A 111 0.78 9.89 7.11
CA GLU A 111 -0.24 10.32 8.05
C GLU A 111 -0.78 11.69 7.62
N LEU A 112 -2.01 11.70 7.10
CA LEU A 112 -2.70 12.89 6.58
C LEU A 112 -3.53 13.58 7.67
N LYS A 113 -2.89 13.93 8.79
CA LYS A 113 -3.50 14.74 9.88
C LYS A 113 -3.22 16.22 9.65
N ASP A 114 -3.22 17.03 10.71
CA ASP A 114 -3.00 18.49 10.68
C ASP A 114 -1.72 18.91 9.95
N VAL A 115 -0.69 18.06 9.96
CA VAL A 115 0.58 18.27 9.26
C VAL A 115 0.97 17.01 8.49
N PRO A 116 1.18 17.10 7.16
CA PRO A 116 1.66 15.98 6.37
C PRO A 116 2.93 15.37 6.94
N THR A 117 2.86 14.08 7.25
CA THR A 117 3.95 13.36 7.93
C THR A 117 4.18 12.02 7.24
N ILE A 118 5.43 11.68 6.94
CA ILE A 118 5.82 10.31 6.60
C ILE A 118 6.18 9.63 7.90
N ILE A 119 5.52 8.52 8.23
CA ILE A 119 5.85 7.69 9.40
C ILE A 119 6.50 6.39 8.95
N PHE A 120 7.43 5.90 9.78
CA PHE A 120 8.14 4.64 9.57
C PHE A 120 7.79 3.65 10.67
N GLN A 121 7.47 2.42 10.28
CA GLN A 121 7.16 1.32 11.20
C GLN A 121 7.60 -0.02 10.59
N LYS A 122 7.75 -1.07 11.39
CA LYS A 122 7.93 -2.43 10.85
C LYS A 122 6.57 -3.06 10.47
N VAL A 123 6.57 -4.02 9.57
CA VAL A 123 5.40 -4.88 9.31
C VAL A 123 5.01 -5.60 10.61
N PHE A 124 3.71 -5.76 10.85
CA PHE A 124 3.11 -6.39 12.04
C PHE A 124 3.40 -5.72 13.38
N THR A 125 3.87 -4.47 13.38
CA THR A 125 3.89 -3.62 14.57
C THR A 125 3.07 -2.36 14.36
N ALA A 126 2.46 -1.87 15.44
CA ALA A 126 1.76 -0.59 15.48
C ALA A 126 2.68 0.56 15.93
N LYS A 127 3.92 0.26 16.34
CA LYS A 127 4.84 1.26 16.86
C LYS A 127 5.45 2.06 15.70
N VAL A 128 5.20 3.37 15.70
CA VAL A 128 5.97 4.33 14.89
C VAL A 128 7.39 4.39 15.45
N LEU A 129 8.37 4.13 14.59
CA LEU A 129 9.79 4.12 14.94
C LEU A 129 10.45 5.45 14.62
N ASN A 130 10.06 6.06 13.50
CA ASN A 130 10.55 7.37 13.09
C ASN A 130 9.46 8.13 12.31
N LYS A 131 9.63 9.44 12.13
CA LYS A 131 8.74 10.28 11.33
C LYS A 131 9.45 11.49 10.72
N ILE A 132 9.03 11.87 9.51
CA ILE A 132 9.40 13.12 8.85
C ILE A 132 8.14 13.99 8.80
N GLN A 133 8.17 15.16 9.42
CA GLN A 133 7.06 16.10 9.38
C GLN A 133 7.37 17.24 8.43
N LEU A 134 6.42 17.58 7.56
CA LEU A 134 6.53 18.74 6.69
C LEU A 134 6.42 20.02 7.53
N GLN A 135 7.48 20.81 7.60
CA GLN A 135 7.55 22.04 8.39
C GLN A 135 7.13 23.24 7.53
N PRO A 136 5.97 23.89 7.74
CA PRO A 136 5.42 24.89 6.80
C PRO A 136 6.38 26.03 6.38
N GLU A 137 7.34 26.40 7.23
CA GLU A 137 8.34 27.45 6.95
C GLU A 137 9.44 27.03 5.97
N GLN A 138 9.58 25.72 5.71
CA GLN A 138 10.59 25.13 4.84
C GLN A 138 10.06 24.83 3.42
N TYR A 139 8.75 24.93 3.20
CA TYR A 139 8.06 24.53 1.96
C TYR A 139 7.23 25.69 1.39
N PRO A 140 6.85 25.66 0.09
CA PRO A 140 5.97 26.66 -0.49
C PRO A 140 4.63 26.69 0.28
N LYS A 141 4.08 27.88 0.54
CA LYS A 141 2.83 28.00 1.31
C LYS A 141 1.73 27.14 0.69
N ILE A 142 1.18 26.24 1.50
CA ILE A 142 0.09 25.35 1.14
C ILE A 142 -1.21 26.15 1.21
N GLU A 143 -1.89 26.35 0.08
CA GLU A 143 -3.17 27.08 0.03
C GLU A 143 -4.36 26.23 0.55
N SER A 144 -4.24 24.90 0.58
CA SER A 144 -5.20 24.00 1.23
C SER A 144 -4.55 22.70 1.74
N VAL A 145 -4.77 22.36 3.02
CA VAL A 145 -4.07 21.29 3.75
C VAL A 145 -4.38 19.88 3.22
N SER A 146 -5.53 19.71 2.56
CA SER A 146 -6.04 18.40 2.17
C SER A 146 -5.68 17.97 0.75
N VAL A 147 -5.15 18.86 -0.10
CA VAL A 147 -5.07 18.55 -1.54
C VAL A 147 -3.71 18.01 -1.97
N ASP A 148 -2.55 18.38 -1.39
CA ASP A 148 -1.30 18.02 -2.08
C ASP A 148 -0.05 17.82 -1.22
N ALA A 149 -0.16 17.19 -0.05
CA ALA A 149 1.01 16.63 0.65
C ALA A 149 1.90 15.79 -0.29
N PHE A 150 1.27 15.05 -1.21
CA PHE A 150 1.91 14.23 -2.23
C PHE A 150 2.62 15.02 -3.35
N GLN A 151 2.33 16.32 -3.54
CA GLN A 151 3.11 17.14 -4.47
C GLN A 151 4.44 17.61 -3.88
N TYR A 152 4.54 17.61 -2.55
CA TYR A 152 5.75 18.05 -1.87
C TYR A 152 6.73 16.92 -1.60
N PHE A 153 6.31 15.67 -1.70
CA PHE A 153 7.17 14.51 -1.57
C PHE A 153 7.06 13.64 -2.82
N SER A 154 8.18 13.42 -3.51
CA SER A 154 8.26 12.52 -4.67
C SER A 154 9.37 11.49 -4.48
N ASP A 155 9.45 10.53 -5.41
CA ASP A 155 10.57 9.58 -5.51
C ASP A 155 10.83 8.85 -4.18
N MET A 156 9.73 8.47 -3.50
CA MET A 156 9.75 7.80 -2.21
C MET A 156 9.99 6.31 -2.39
N GLU A 157 11.20 5.86 -2.12
CA GLU A 157 11.57 4.46 -2.29
C GLU A 157 12.65 4.03 -1.30
N PHE A 158 12.73 2.72 -1.05
CA PHE A 158 13.85 2.14 -0.32
C PHE A 158 14.94 1.71 -1.29
N ASP A 159 16.21 1.93 -0.93
CA ASP A 159 17.37 1.57 -1.77
C ASP A 159 17.81 0.10 -1.68
N GLY A 160 17.02 -0.74 -1.01
CA GLY A 160 17.32 -2.15 -0.76
C GLY A 160 18.38 -2.41 0.32
N ASN A 161 19.06 -1.38 0.81
CA ASN A 161 20.03 -1.46 1.92
C ASN A 161 19.47 -0.90 3.24
N GLY A 162 18.16 -0.69 3.30
CA GLY A 162 17.48 -0.08 4.45
C GLY A 162 17.59 1.44 4.50
N GLY A 163 18.08 2.10 3.43
CA GLY A 163 17.97 3.54 3.25
C GLY A 163 16.64 3.90 2.59
N PHE A 164 16.02 5.01 3.03
CA PHE A 164 14.82 5.55 2.39
C PHE A 164 15.15 6.88 1.70
N HIS A 165 14.90 6.93 0.40
CA HIS A 165 15.04 8.09 -0.45
C HIS A 165 13.70 8.80 -0.58
N TYR A 166 13.75 10.13 -0.60
CA TYR A 166 12.62 10.95 -1.02
C TYR A 166 13.12 12.30 -1.54
N CYS A 167 12.38 12.87 -2.48
CA CYS A 167 12.57 14.22 -2.96
C CYS A 167 11.51 15.14 -2.35
N TYR A 168 11.86 16.39 -2.09
CA TYR A 168 10.88 17.41 -1.69
C TYR A 168 11.15 18.79 -2.27
N LYS A 169 10.12 19.62 -2.37
CA LYS A 169 10.25 21.03 -2.80
C LYS A 169 10.43 21.97 -1.63
N ASN A 170 11.54 22.70 -1.58
CA ASN A 170 11.74 23.74 -0.57
C ASN A 170 10.86 24.98 -0.82
N LYS A 171 10.85 25.95 0.09
CA LYS A 171 10.07 27.21 -0.02
C LYS A 171 10.32 28.04 -1.29
N ASN A 172 11.46 27.84 -1.96
CA ASN A 172 11.79 28.50 -3.23
C ASN A 172 11.31 27.69 -4.44
N GLY A 173 10.72 26.51 -4.23
CA GLY A 173 10.30 25.59 -5.29
C GLY A 173 11.42 24.72 -5.85
N GLU A 174 12.58 24.65 -5.20
CA GLU A 174 13.71 23.82 -5.63
C GLU A 174 13.57 22.41 -5.08
N ASP A 175 13.83 21.40 -5.92
CA ASP A 175 13.83 20.00 -5.50
C ASP A 175 15.05 19.69 -4.63
N GLN A 176 14.83 18.93 -3.56
CA GLN A 176 15.82 18.53 -2.58
C GLN A 176 15.71 17.01 -2.40
N ALA A 177 16.75 16.28 -2.78
CA ALA A 177 16.84 14.84 -2.54
C ALA A 177 17.38 14.57 -1.13
N VAL A 178 16.74 13.65 -0.42
CA VAL A 178 17.11 13.26 0.95
C VAL A 178 17.20 11.75 1.02
N LEU A 179 18.23 11.28 1.74
CA LEU A 179 18.39 9.90 2.14
C LEU A 179 18.36 9.81 3.67
N ILE A 180 17.47 8.99 4.20
CA ILE A 180 17.49 8.59 5.60
C ILE A 180 18.04 7.18 5.69
N MET A 181 19.19 7.05 6.34
CA MET A 181 19.74 5.75 6.69
C MET A 181 18.92 5.16 7.83
N HIS A 182 18.51 3.90 7.68
CA HIS A 182 17.89 3.11 8.75
C HIS A 182 16.65 3.75 9.40
N PRO A 183 15.61 4.13 8.63
CA PRO A 183 14.46 4.86 9.15
C PRO A 183 13.58 4.01 10.09
N CYS A 184 13.75 2.70 10.11
CA CYS A 184 13.07 1.77 11.03
C CYS A 184 13.99 1.20 12.12
N ASP A 185 15.19 1.75 12.32
CA ASP A 185 16.02 1.39 13.46
C ASP A 185 15.68 2.31 14.64
N VAL A 186 15.69 1.75 15.86
CA VAL A 186 15.25 2.43 17.11
C VAL A 186 16.42 3.07 17.83
#